data_AF-A0AA49GM81-F1
#
_entry.id   AF-A0AA49GM81-F1
#
_cell.length_a   1.000
_cell.length_b   1.000
_cell.length_c   1.000
_cell.angle_alpha   90.00
_cell.angle_beta   90.00
_cell.angle_gamma   90.00
#
_symmetry.space_group_name_H-M   'P 1'
#
loop_
_entity.id
_entity.type
_entity.pdbx_description
1 polymer ?
#
loop_
_entity_poly.entity_id
_entity_poly.type
_entity_poly.pdbx_seq_one_letter_code
_entity_poly.pdbx_strand_id
1 'polypeptide(L)' 'MQTIFLFLGGIGGWEIMIILLFVLIFFGANKIPEIARGMGRGIREFKDATKEIKDEIENGVRLDK' A
#
# COMPACT_ATOMS: atom_id res chain seq x y z
N MET A 1 29.85 -24.30 -0.07
CA MET A 1 29.72 -23.43 1.12
C MET A 1 29.72 -21.94 0.80
N GLN A 2 30.38 -21.44 -0.25
CA GLN A 2 30.29 -20.01 -0.62
C GLN A 2 28.92 -19.56 -1.15
N THR A 3 28.13 -20.46 -1.74
CA THR A 3 26.76 -20.16 -2.20
C THR A 3 25.83 -19.74 -1.07
N ILE A 4 25.98 -20.32 0.13
CA ILE A 4 25.17 -19.96 1.32
C ILE A 4 25.49 -18.54 1.80
N PHE A 5 26.72 -18.08 1.64
CA PHE A 5 27.13 -16.71 2.00
C PHE A 5 26.67 -15.65 0.99
N LEU A 6 26.52 -16.00 -0.30
CA LEU A 6 25.88 -15.11 -1.28
C LEU A 6 24.42 -14.81 -0.92
N PHE A 7 23.70 -15.77 -0.33
CA PHE A 7 22.34 -15.56 0.22
C PHE A 7 22.30 -14.64 1.46
N LEU A 8 23.42 -14.41 2.14
CA LEU A 8 23.51 -13.59 3.38
C LEU A 8 24.09 -12.19 3.16
N GLY A 9 24.61 -11.88 1.98
CA GLY A 9 25.33 -10.62 1.68
C GLY A 9 24.46 -9.43 1.24
N GLY A 10 23.16 -9.64 1.10
CA GLY A 10 22.21 -8.67 0.60
C GLY A 10 21.09 -9.39 -0.13
N ILE A 11 19.85 -8.91 0.02
CA ILE A 11 18.71 -9.52 -0.66
C ILE A 11 18.87 -9.23 -2.16
N GLY A 12 19.42 -10.17 -2.91
CA GLY A 12 19.49 -10.10 -4.37
C GLY A 12 18.09 -10.18 -4.98
N GLY A 13 17.98 -9.77 -6.24
CA GLY A 13 16.69 -9.81 -6.95
C GLY A 13 16.09 -11.21 -7.01
N TRP A 14 16.91 -12.26 -6.96
CA TRP A 14 16.47 -13.65 -7.00
C TRP A 14 15.79 -14.11 -5.70
N GLU A 15 16.32 -13.69 -4.55
CA GLU A 15 15.74 -13.97 -3.23
C GLU A 15 14.37 -13.30 -3.07
N ILE A 16 14.25 -12.04 -3.51
CA ILE A 16 12.96 -11.32 -3.51
C ILE A 16 11.92 -12.08 -4.35
N MET A 17 12.32 -12.59 -5.52
CA MET A 17 11.42 -13.36 -6.39
C MET A 17 10.94 -14.66 -5.74
N ILE A 18 11.81 -15.38 -5.03
CA ILE A 18 11.43 -16.59 -4.30
C ILE A 18 10.46 -16.27 -3.15
N ILE A 19 10.74 -15.22 -2.38
CA ILE A 19 9.85 -14.78 -1.28
C ILE A 19 8.48 -14.36 -1.84
N LEU A 20 8.45 -13.58 -2.92
CA LEU A 20 7.22 -13.21 -3.61
C LEU A 20 6.44 -14.44 -4.07
N LEU A 21 7.09 -15.44 -4.64
CA LEU A 21 6.44 -16.67 -5.08
C LEU A 21 5.81 -17.43 -3.91
N PHE A 22 6.53 -17.56 -2.78
CA PHE A 22 5.97 -18.17 -1.58
C PHE A 22 4.76 -17.40 -1.05
N VAL A 23 4.86 -16.07 -0.92
CA VAL A 23 3.75 -15.22 -0.51
C VAL A 23 2.56 -15.39 -1.47
N LEU A 24 2.81 -15.48 -2.78
CA LEU A 24 1.76 -15.66 -3.79
C LEU A 24 1.05 -17.01 -3.69
N ILE A 25 1.75 -18.08 -3.30
CA ILE A 25 1.16 -19.40 -3.08
C ILE A 25 0.33 -19.42 -1.79
N PHE A 26 0.86 -18.86 -0.70
CA PHE A 26 0.18 -18.85 0.60
C PHE A 26 -1.02 -17.91 0.65
N PHE A 27 -0.88 -16.70 0.10
CA PHE A 27 -1.95 -15.69 0.09
C PHE A 27 -2.81 -15.75 -1.18
N GLY A 28 -2.31 -16.33 -2.26
CA GLY A 28 -2.95 -16.32 -3.57
C GLY A 28 -2.63 -15.05 -4.37
N ALA A 29 -2.39 -15.21 -5.68
CA ALA A 29 -2.10 -14.08 -6.59
C ALA A 29 -3.20 -13.01 -6.63
N ASN A 30 -4.44 -13.39 -6.29
CA ASN A 30 -5.59 -12.50 -6.30
C ASN A 30 -5.72 -11.64 -5.02
N LYS A 31 -5.08 -12.04 -3.91
CA LYS A 31 -5.29 -11.38 -2.61
C LYS A 31 -4.54 -10.06 -2.47
N ILE A 32 -3.33 -9.99 -3.02
CA ILE A 32 -2.54 -8.76 -3.07
C ILE A 32 -3.26 -7.63 -3.83
N PRO A 33 -3.75 -7.83 -5.07
CA PRO A 33 -4.48 -6.80 -5.80
C PRO A 33 -5.85 -6.51 -5.19
N GLU A 34 -6.51 -7.49 -4.58
CA GLU A 34 -7.78 -7.28 -3.86
C GLU A 34 -7.61 -6.30 -2.68
N ILE A 35 -6.59 -6.53 -1.84
CA ILE A 35 -6.24 -5.65 -0.72
C ILE A 35 -5.83 -4.27 -1.23
N ALA A 36 -4.97 -4.20 -2.26
CA ALA A 36 -4.54 -2.93 -2.83
C ALA A 36 -5.72 -2.11 -3.39
N ARG A 37 -6.69 -2.75 -4.06
CA ARG A 37 -7.90 -2.09 -4.55
C ARG A 37 -8.81 -1.66 -3.41
N GLY A 38 -9.00 -2.49 -2.38
CA GLY A 38 -9.80 -2.15 -1.20
C GLY A 38 -9.22 -0.96 -0.43
N MET A 39 -7.92 -1.01 -0.14
CA MET A 39 -7.19 0.07 0.51
C MET A 39 -7.18 1.34 -0.35
N GLY A 40 -7.00 1.22 -1.67
CA GLY A 40 -7.03 2.37 -2.58
C GLY A 40 -8.38 3.08 -2.63
N ARG A 41 -9.49 2.33 -2.56
CA ARG A 41 -10.83 2.91 -2.43
C ARG A 41 -11.01 3.61 -1.08
N GLY A 42 -10.64 2.95 0.02
CA GLY A 42 -10.72 3.54 1.36
C GLY A 42 -9.91 4.83 1.51
N ILE A 43 -8.68 4.87 0.98
CA ILE A 43 -7.85 6.08 0.98
C ILE A 43 -8.51 7.20 0.17
N ARG A 44 -9.14 6.88 -0.97
CA ARG A 44 -9.84 7.87 -1.81
C ARG A 44 -11.06 8.44 -1.10
N GLU A 45 -11.92 7.59 -0.57
CA GLU A 45 -13.13 8.01 0.17
C GLU A 45 -12.76 8.85 1.40
N PHE A 46 -11.73 8.46 2.15
CA PHE A 46 -11.22 9.22 3.28
C PHE A 46 -10.72 10.61 2.87
N LYS A 47 -9.98 10.69 1.76
CA LYS A 47 -9.48 11.95 1.22
C LYS A 47 -10.63 12.86 0.77
N ASP A 48 -11.63 12.30 0.10
CA ASP A 48 -12.77 13.07 -0.42
C ASP A 48 -13.61 13.64 0.73
N ALA A 49 -13.92 12.83 1.76
CA ALA A 49 -14.61 13.29 2.96
C ALA A 49 -13.82 14.37 3.71
N THR A 50 -12.49 14.20 3.85
CA THR A 50 -11.64 15.20 4.49
C THR A 50 -11.62 16.51 3.71
N LYS A 51 -11.69 16.45 2.38
CA LYS A 51 -11.73 17.63 1.52
C LYS A 51 -13.04 18.40 1.68
N GLU A 52 -14.17 17.71 1.69
CA GLU A 52 -15.49 18.33 1.90
C GLU A 52 -15.56 19.05 3.24
N ILE A 53 -15.10 18.41 4.32
CA ILE A 53 -15.02 19.02 5.65
C ILE A 53 -14.13 20.26 5.64
N LYS A 54 -12.97 20.19 4.97
CA LYS A 54 -12.05 21.33 4.87
C LYS A 54 -12.68 22.50 4.12
N ASP A 55 -13.35 22.22 3.00
CA ASP A 55 -14.02 23.22 2.17
C ASP A 55 -15.19 23.86 2.95
N GLU A 56 -15.93 23.10 3.76
CA GLU A 56 -17.02 23.61 4.61
C GLU A 56 -16.51 24.52 5.73
N ILE A 57 -15.40 24.14 6.40
CA ILE A 57 -14.75 24.96 7.43
C ILE A 57 -14.21 26.26 6.83
N GLU A 58 -13.54 26.20 5.67
CA GLU A 58 -12.96 27.38 5.02
C GLU A 58 -14.05 28.37 4.56
N ASN A 59 -15.17 27.87 4.04
CA ASN A 59 -16.30 28.70 3.63
C ASN A 59 -17.07 29.28 4.83
N GLY A 60 -17.29 28.50 5.90
CA GLY A 60 -17.92 28.98 7.13
C GLY A 60 -17.12 30.10 7.81
N VAL A 61 -15.79 30.01 7.80
CA VAL A 61 -14.89 31.04 8.35
C VAL A 61 -14.87 32.33 7.51
N ARG A 62 -15.16 32.25 6.20
CA ARG A 62 -15.26 33.44 5.33
C ARG A 62 -16.59 34.20 5.48
N LEU A 63 -17.62 33.59 6.05
CA LEU A 63 -18.93 34.22 6.26
C LEU A 63 -19.03 35.05 7.55
N ASP A 64 -18.04 34.96 8.45
CA ASP A 64 -17.96 35.70 9.72
C ASP A 64 -17.05 36.95 9.64
N LYS A 65 -16.60 37.34 8.45
CA LYS A 65 -15.81 38.57 8.20
C LYS A 65 -16.57 39.61 7.40
#